data_AF-A0A3M1ZNW6-F1
#
_entry.id   AF-A0A3M1ZNW6-F1
#
_cell.length_a   1.000
_cell.length_b   1.000
_cell.length_c   1.000
_cell.angle_alpha   90.00
_cell.angle_beta   90.00
_cell.angle_gamma   90.00
#
_symmetry.space_group_name_H-M   'P 1'
#
loop_
_entity.id
_entity.type
_entity.pdbx_description
1 polymer ?
#
loop_
_entity_poly.entity_id
_entity_poly.type
_entity_poly.pdbx_seq_one_letter_code
_entity_poly.pdbx_strand_id
1 'polypeptide(L)'
;MAAKKNESLDEIDVALYDWVGKGVLNPSAKIKVPACGWCHPGGGPGEYARDPDTGLVSDKRYDEIEADALAAADAGGYVDGDFSTIVAGGGPSHWRESGVAEADCLLCHFGRSDKYNFGARNKQLTYRNYKWAATVGARMGSVAGKVYDFDESVKTGFMSGTWTGVTPTVTYDVSEDSVLKEEAGKLLLRGEIVAERPSYNYCLFCHEGSDTKKRGFEWSGEHDVHAGAGFHCLGCHGLYDADGDGDVREHQIGKGYARLGSVRNDLDGTMRHDCVACHLEGGYEGAEDPTAAHEAAFGIAGFHLERIACEGCHVPYIDWNQGALIDMSSGNQIWTLSDGTTPTWAGDFQKAGRFVPFLKKYDPDGSGPLPEKYYPFGAKSSAWFGDLKENGEVQPIFLRFVKSAYESVKDQMVSPTVRVLTVPDHLAGETGLTDTQKPSVSDPADIKLMIETLREMGFENPVFVTGVVRGLDENGDLVVLEGVHAESDHNFSINHDIRPAEDALGAGGCTDCHTGTTDEEALRAARALAAGVPAAWDSPLYNPQVREVTDYLANRTQPVDPDLLADPAIAETMVEAAGFDEETGARLLAAVDPDDPASVHAAIADYAEQGANAC
;
A
#
# COMPACT_ATOMS: atom_id res chain seq x y z
N MET A 1 8.91 9.80 -11.12
CA MET A 1 8.95 11.23 -11.48
C MET A 1 9.55 11.35 -12.85
N ALA A 2 9.02 12.20 -13.73
CA ALA A 2 9.55 12.34 -15.09
C ALA A 2 11.05 12.66 -15.10
N ALA A 3 11.73 12.12 -16.11
CA ALA A 3 13.14 12.37 -16.34
C ALA A 3 13.40 13.87 -16.56
N LYS A 4 14.65 14.29 -16.37
CA LYS A 4 15.10 15.59 -16.87
C LYS A 4 15.36 15.44 -18.36
N LYS A 5 15.00 16.47 -19.14
CA LYS A 5 15.20 16.55 -20.59
C LYS A 5 14.34 15.55 -21.40
N ASN A 6 13.02 15.78 -21.44
CA ASN A 6 12.10 14.99 -22.29
C ASN A 6 11.92 15.68 -23.66
N GLU A 7 11.74 14.91 -24.72
CA GLU A 7 11.49 15.45 -26.07
C GLU A 7 10.05 15.95 -26.23
N SER A 8 9.11 15.40 -25.44
CA SER A 8 7.70 15.79 -25.47
C SER A 8 6.97 15.53 -24.15
N LEU A 9 5.76 16.08 -24.01
CA LEU A 9 4.86 15.77 -22.89
C LEU A 9 4.42 14.30 -22.86
N ASP A 10 4.47 13.60 -24.01
CA ASP A 10 4.07 12.20 -24.11
C ASP A 10 5.05 11.26 -23.38
N GLU A 11 6.25 11.72 -23.07
CA GLU A 11 7.26 11.03 -22.25
C GLU A 11 7.08 11.27 -20.73
N ILE A 12 6.11 12.10 -20.34
CA ILE A 12 5.87 12.48 -18.94
C ILE A 12 4.61 11.77 -18.41
N ASP A 13 4.77 10.79 -17.52
CA ASP A 13 3.61 10.16 -16.82
C ASP A 13 3.09 11.02 -15.67
N VAL A 14 4.02 11.57 -14.90
CA VAL A 14 3.73 12.44 -13.77
C VAL A 14 4.79 13.53 -13.71
N ALA A 15 4.37 14.77 -13.95
CA ALA A 15 5.15 15.94 -13.65
C ALA A 15 5.18 16.21 -12.15
N LEU A 16 6.25 16.81 -11.65
CA LEU A 16 6.37 17.13 -10.23
C LEU A 16 5.35 18.16 -9.78
N TYR A 17 5.11 19.15 -10.63
CA TYR A 17 4.06 20.12 -10.41
C TYR A 17 2.69 19.45 -10.22
N ASP A 18 2.40 18.34 -10.92
CA ASP A 18 1.15 17.60 -10.71
C ASP A 18 1.20 16.67 -9.49
N TRP A 19 2.34 16.03 -9.26
CA TRP A 19 2.55 15.07 -8.18
C TRP A 19 2.17 15.63 -6.80
N VAL A 20 2.43 16.92 -6.56
CA VAL A 20 2.15 17.58 -5.28
C VAL A 20 0.63 17.55 -4.93
N GLY A 21 -0.25 17.65 -5.93
CA GLY A 21 -1.70 17.80 -5.66
C GLY A 21 -2.64 16.91 -6.49
N LYS A 22 -2.14 15.93 -7.24
CA LYS A 22 -2.92 14.99 -8.08
C LYS A 22 -3.63 13.90 -7.25
N GLY A 23 -4.58 14.28 -6.40
CA GLY A 23 -5.39 13.36 -5.59
C GLY A 23 -6.89 13.55 -5.82
N VAL A 24 -7.70 12.59 -5.33
CA VAL A 24 -9.17 12.58 -5.50
C VAL A 24 -9.84 12.77 -4.16
N LEU A 25 -10.66 13.83 -4.07
CA LEU A 25 -11.61 14.06 -2.99
C LEU A 25 -13.01 13.61 -3.46
N ASN A 26 -13.82 13.07 -2.55
CA ASN A 26 -15.24 12.87 -2.83
C ASN A 26 -16.05 14.15 -2.49
N PRO A 27 -17.33 14.24 -2.91
CA PRO A 27 -18.17 15.42 -2.66
C PRO A 27 -18.35 15.78 -1.17
N SER A 28 -18.15 14.82 -0.26
CA SER A 28 -18.17 15.03 1.19
C SER A 28 -16.80 15.44 1.77
N ALA A 29 -15.86 15.84 0.92
CA ALA A 29 -14.48 16.22 1.26
C ALA A 29 -13.65 15.11 1.93
N LYS A 30 -14.04 13.84 1.80
CA LYS A 30 -13.21 12.70 2.24
C LYS A 30 -12.24 12.29 1.14
N ILE A 31 -11.05 11.87 1.53
CA ILE A 31 -10.01 11.36 0.63
C ILE A 31 -10.53 10.06 0.00
N LYS A 32 -10.67 10.05 -1.34
CA LYS A 32 -11.03 8.83 -2.10
C LYS A 32 -9.79 8.13 -2.63
N VAL A 33 -8.83 8.92 -3.16
CA VAL A 33 -7.50 8.46 -3.57
C VAL A 33 -6.49 9.51 -3.11
N PRO A 34 -5.57 9.20 -2.19
CA PRO A 34 -4.57 10.16 -1.75
C PRO A 34 -3.61 10.52 -2.89
N ALA A 35 -3.31 11.81 -3.07
CA ALA A 35 -2.17 12.21 -3.89
C ALA A 35 -0.89 11.79 -3.16
N CYS A 36 0.17 11.44 -3.88
CA CYS A 36 1.46 11.21 -3.26
C CYS A 36 1.92 12.45 -2.47
N GLY A 37 1.85 13.65 -3.06
CA GLY A 37 2.23 14.89 -2.37
C GLY A 37 1.42 15.24 -1.11
N TRP A 38 0.23 14.67 -0.91
CA TRP A 38 -0.53 14.85 0.33
C TRP A 38 0.14 14.19 1.53
N CYS A 39 0.88 13.11 1.29
CA CYS A 39 1.60 12.39 2.33
C CYS A 39 3.00 12.96 2.59
N HIS A 40 3.46 13.93 1.80
CA HIS A 40 4.76 14.57 1.98
C HIS A 40 4.60 15.93 2.68
N PRO A 41 5.52 16.26 3.61
CA PRO A 41 5.45 17.51 4.37
C PRO A 41 5.75 18.75 3.51
N GLY A 42 6.25 18.58 2.28
CA GLY A 42 6.81 19.66 1.47
C GLY A 42 8.32 19.76 1.66
N GLY A 43 8.90 20.88 1.23
CA GLY A 43 10.34 21.11 1.23
C GLY A 43 11.08 20.24 0.20
N GLY A 44 12.40 20.44 0.07
CA GLY A 44 13.24 19.68 -0.85
C GLY A 44 12.65 19.65 -2.27
N PRO A 45 12.26 18.47 -2.81
CA PRO A 45 11.66 18.38 -4.15
C PRO A 45 10.29 19.05 -4.27
N GLY A 46 9.61 19.43 -3.19
CA GLY A 46 8.38 20.24 -3.25
C GLY A 46 8.63 21.75 -3.39
N GLU A 47 9.89 22.18 -3.23
CA GLU A 47 10.31 23.58 -3.11
C GLU A 47 11.35 23.98 -4.16
N TYR A 48 12.32 23.12 -4.42
CA TYR A 48 13.49 23.42 -5.23
C TYR A 48 13.57 22.55 -6.49
N ALA A 49 13.90 23.20 -7.59
CA ALA A 49 14.11 22.60 -8.91
C ALA A 49 15.21 21.57 -8.91
N ARG A 50 15.10 20.55 -9.76
CA ARG A 50 16.20 19.63 -10.02
C ARG A 50 17.20 20.30 -10.95
N ASP A 51 18.47 20.16 -10.64
CA ASP A 51 19.56 20.53 -11.54
C ASP A 51 19.44 19.76 -12.86
N PRO A 52 19.55 20.43 -14.02
CA PRO A 52 19.29 19.81 -15.32
C PRO A 52 20.30 18.76 -15.73
N ASP A 53 21.51 18.76 -15.17
CA ASP A 53 22.59 17.85 -15.56
C ASP A 53 22.71 16.65 -14.62
N THR A 54 22.49 16.87 -13.33
CA THR A 54 22.57 15.81 -12.30
C THR A 54 21.22 15.20 -11.96
N GLY A 55 20.12 15.91 -12.21
CA GLY A 55 18.76 15.50 -11.78
C GLY A 55 18.53 15.56 -10.27
N LEU A 56 19.50 16.02 -9.49
CA LEU A 56 19.39 16.19 -8.05
C LEU A 56 18.73 17.52 -7.69
N VAL A 57 18.17 17.62 -6.48
CA VAL A 57 17.56 18.87 -5.98
C VAL A 57 18.63 19.98 -5.92
N SER A 58 18.34 21.12 -6.53
CA SER A 58 19.18 22.32 -6.53
C SER A 58 18.78 23.29 -5.41
N ASP A 59 19.40 24.46 -5.35
CA ASP A 59 19.04 25.57 -4.46
C ASP A 59 18.05 26.57 -5.10
N LYS A 60 17.59 26.30 -6.32
CA LYS A 60 16.71 27.21 -7.07
C LYS A 60 15.25 26.87 -6.84
N ARG A 61 14.48 27.81 -6.30
CA ARG A 61 13.04 27.61 -6.05
C ARG A 61 12.23 27.63 -7.34
N TYR A 62 11.25 26.73 -7.45
CA TYR A 62 10.42 26.61 -8.65
C TYR A 62 9.72 27.91 -9.04
N ASP A 63 9.11 28.61 -8.07
CA ASP A 63 8.35 29.85 -8.28
C ASP A 63 9.21 31.05 -8.69
N GLU A 64 10.52 31.00 -8.40
CA GLU A 64 11.47 32.05 -8.74
C GLU A 64 12.03 31.90 -10.16
N ILE A 65 12.30 30.65 -10.59
CA ILE A 65 13.00 30.38 -11.86
C ILE A 65 12.10 29.90 -13.01
N GLU A 66 10.80 29.69 -12.75
CA GLU A 66 9.88 29.14 -13.75
C GLU A 66 9.90 29.91 -15.07
N ALA A 67 9.89 31.25 -15.05
CA ALA A 67 9.88 32.04 -16.27
C ALA A 67 11.12 31.81 -17.16
N ASP A 68 12.30 31.69 -16.53
CA ASP A 68 13.55 31.43 -17.25
C ASP A 68 13.59 29.99 -17.78
N ALA A 69 13.08 29.03 -16.99
CA ALA A 69 12.98 27.63 -17.39
C ALA A 69 12.03 27.44 -18.59
N LEU A 70 10.86 28.09 -18.56
CA LEU A 70 9.89 28.02 -19.65
C LEU A 70 10.42 28.70 -20.92
N ALA A 71 11.08 29.86 -20.79
CA ALA A 71 11.72 30.52 -21.93
C ALA A 71 12.82 29.66 -22.58
N ALA A 72 13.55 28.89 -21.78
CA ALA A 72 14.55 27.95 -22.30
C ALA A 72 13.91 26.78 -23.06
N ALA A 73 12.78 26.25 -22.58
CA ALA A 73 12.02 25.22 -23.29
C ALA A 73 11.48 25.74 -24.64
N ASP A 74 10.87 26.93 -24.65
CA ASP A 74 10.34 27.57 -25.87
C ASP A 74 11.44 27.85 -26.92
N ALA A 75 12.68 28.07 -26.50
CA ALA A 75 13.83 28.29 -27.39
C ALA A 75 14.35 27.00 -28.07
N GLY A 76 13.57 25.91 -28.06
CA GLY A 76 13.96 24.60 -28.58
C GLY A 76 14.70 23.74 -27.54
N GLY A 77 14.58 24.09 -26.27
CA GLY A 77 15.00 23.24 -25.16
C GLY A 77 14.06 22.05 -24.94
N TYR A 78 14.41 21.21 -23.97
CA TYR A 78 13.61 20.04 -23.63
C TYR A 78 12.41 20.39 -22.75
N VAL A 79 11.38 19.55 -22.79
CA VAL A 79 10.26 19.61 -21.84
C VAL A 79 10.73 19.03 -20.50
N ASP A 80 10.78 19.88 -19.48
CA ASP A 80 11.19 19.47 -18.14
C ASP A 80 9.97 19.05 -17.31
N GLY A 81 10.00 17.83 -16.75
CA GLY A 81 8.94 17.35 -15.86
C GLY A 81 8.77 18.16 -14.56
N ASP A 82 9.72 19.06 -14.27
CA ASP A 82 9.64 20.05 -13.21
C ASP A 82 8.74 21.24 -13.54
N PHE A 83 8.76 21.68 -14.81
CA PHE A 83 8.10 22.90 -15.27
C PHE A 83 6.97 22.63 -16.27
N SER A 84 6.40 21.43 -16.18
CA SER A 84 5.30 20.98 -17.03
C SER A 84 4.12 20.52 -16.19
N THR A 85 2.96 20.50 -16.80
CA THR A 85 1.77 19.80 -16.32
C THR A 85 1.25 18.91 -17.43
N ILE A 86 0.65 17.79 -17.05
CA ILE A 86 -0.16 16.96 -17.96
C ILE A 86 -1.66 17.19 -17.73
N VAL A 87 -2.04 17.90 -16.65
CA VAL A 87 -3.43 18.16 -16.27
C VAL A 87 -4.10 19.14 -17.24
N ALA A 88 -5.41 18.95 -17.48
CA ALA A 88 -6.25 19.80 -18.32
C ALA A 88 -5.71 20.05 -19.75
N GLY A 89 -5.18 18.99 -20.37
CA GLY A 89 -4.63 19.05 -21.74
C GLY A 89 -3.11 19.26 -21.80
N GLY A 90 -2.46 19.41 -20.64
CA GLY A 90 -1.02 19.57 -20.51
C GLY A 90 -0.51 20.96 -20.89
N GLY A 91 0.77 21.20 -20.66
CA GLY A 91 1.42 22.48 -20.95
C GLY A 91 2.47 22.88 -19.90
N PRO A 92 2.83 24.17 -19.80
CA PRO A 92 3.74 24.66 -18.78
C PRO A 92 3.13 24.55 -17.37
N SER A 93 3.97 24.45 -16.35
CA SER A 93 3.55 24.56 -14.95
C SER A 93 3.07 25.98 -14.59
N HIS A 94 2.54 26.11 -13.37
CA HIS A 94 2.04 27.38 -12.81
C HIS A 94 2.62 27.65 -11.41
N TRP A 95 3.92 27.42 -11.22
CA TRP A 95 4.61 27.62 -9.95
C TRP A 95 4.55 29.08 -9.48
N ARG A 96 4.58 30.05 -10.38
CA ARG A 96 4.45 31.48 -10.05
C ARG A 96 3.10 31.83 -9.42
N GLU A 97 2.01 31.26 -9.91
CA GLU A 97 0.69 31.47 -9.30
C GLU A 97 0.49 30.61 -8.04
N SER A 98 1.02 29.38 -8.05
CA SER A 98 0.85 28.39 -6.98
C SER A 98 1.71 28.65 -5.75
N GLY A 99 2.86 29.27 -5.98
CA GLY A 99 4.04 29.11 -5.14
C GLY A 99 4.43 27.63 -5.00
N VAL A 100 5.28 27.34 -4.02
CA VAL A 100 5.83 26.00 -3.80
C VAL A 100 5.30 25.36 -2.52
N ALA A 101 5.44 24.03 -2.42
CA ALA A 101 5.05 23.30 -1.22
C ALA A 101 6.23 23.27 -0.23
N GLU A 102 6.33 24.32 0.59
CA GLU A 102 7.34 24.44 1.65
C GLU A 102 7.15 23.39 2.75
N ALA A 103 8.21 23.12 3.50
CA ALA A 103 8.17 22.16 4.60
C ALA A 103 7.18 22.61 5.69
N ASP A 104 6.16 21.79 5.95
CA ASP A 104 5.16 22.03 6.98
C ASP A 104 5.56 21.37 8.30
N CYS A 105 6.28 22.10 9.16
CA CYS A 105 6.70 21.60 10.46
C CYS A 105 5.52 21.20 11.37
N LEU A 106 4.39 21.89 11.23
CA LEU A 106 3.21 21.65 12.07
C LEU A 106 2.43 20.41 11.64
N LEU A 107 2.71 19.86 10.48
CA LEU A 107 2.17 18.56 10.09
C LEU A 107 2.51 17.46 11.11
N CYS A 108 3.69 17.53 11.74
CA CYS A 108 4.12 16.58 12.78
C CYS A 108 4.12 17.20 14.19
N HIS A 109 4.44 18.49 14.29
CA HIS A 109 4.63 19.16 15.58
C HIS A 109 3.41 19.92 16.08
N PHE A 110 2.22 19.76 15.51
CA PHE A 110 1.05 20.44 16.06
C PHE A 110 0.58 19.76 17.37
N GLY A 111 0.78 20.42 18.50
CA GLY A 111 0.51 19.95 19.87
C GLY A 111 -0.96 19.72 20.21
N ARG A 112 -1.85 19.80 19.22
CA ARG A 112 -3.25 19.39 19.34
C ARG A 112 -3.49 18.36 18.25
N SER A 113 -3.06 17.12 18.51
CA SER A 113 -2.89 16.06 17.49
C SER A 113 -4.13 15.81 16.63
N ASP A 114 -5.32 16.04 17.17
CA ASP A 114 -6.62 15.88 16.51
C ASP A 114 -7.10 17.14 15.75
N LYS A 115 -6.32 18.22 15.74
CA LYS A 115 -6.74 19.54 15.23
C LYS A 115 -6.03 19.99 13.96
N TYR A 116 -4.87 19.43 13.61
CA TYR A 116 -4.27 19.72 12.30
C TYR A 116 -5.21 19.21 11.20
N ASN A 117 -5.62 20.08 10.29
CA ASN A 117 -6.64 19.79 9.29
C ASN A 117 -6.02 19.33 7.98
N PHE A 118 -5.64 18.06 7.92
CA PHE A 118 -5.09 17.44 6.71
C PHE A 118 -6.02 17.54 5.50
N GLY A 119 -7.34 17.34 5.70
CA GLY A 119 -8.31 17.45 4.60
C GLY A 119 -8.31 18.84 3.97
N ALA A 120 -8.25 19.88 4.79
CA ALA A 120 -8.19 21.25 4.29
C ALA A 120 -6.84 21.59 3.64
N ARG A 121 -5.72 21.13 4.20
CA ARG A 121 -4.39 21.22 3.55
C ARG A 121 -4.40 20.55 2.18
N ASN A 122 -4.85 19.30 2.11
CA ASN A 122 -4.86 18.49 0.89
C ASN A 122 -5.77 19.11 -0.17
N LYS A 123 -6.90 19.68 0.23
CA LYS A 123 -7.79 20.43 -0.67
C LYS A 123 -7.08 21.65 -1.28
N GLN A 124 -6.28 22.39 -0.52
CA GLN A 124 -5.45 23.47 -1.07
C GLN A 124 -4.39 22.94 -2.04
N LEU A 125 -3.75 21.82 -1.75
CA LEU A 125 -2.81 21.18 -2.69
C LEU A 125 -3.51 20.77 -3.99
N THR A 126 -4.74 20.25 -3.93
CA THR A 126 -5.51 19.93 -5.14
C THR A 126 -5.83 21.17 -5.97
N TYR A 127 -6.14 22.29 -5.32
CA TYR A 127 -6.32 23.59 -5.98
C TYR A 127 -5.01 24.21 -6.51
N ARG A 128 -3.87 23.55 -6.32
CA ARG A 128 -2.53 24.07 -6.63
C ARG A 128 -2.18 25.32 -5.83
N ASN A 129 -2.82 25.53 -4.68
CA ASN A 129 -2.51 26.63 -3.75
C ASN A 129 -1.35 26.23 -2.82
N TYR A 130 -0.23 25.80 -3.39
CA TYR A 130 0.84 25.10 -2.67
C TYR A 130 1.43 25.90 -1.51
N LYS A 131 1.76 27.16 -1.75
CA LYS A 131 2.34 28.07 -0.74
C LYS A 131 1.51 28.22 0.53
N TRP A 132 0.19 28.11 0.41
CA TRP A 132 -0.73 28.44 1.52
C TRP A 132 -1.38 27.20 2.15
N ALA A 133 -1.09 26.00 1.66
CA ALA A 133 -1.72 24.78 2.14
C ALA A 133 -1.48 24.55 3.64
N ALA A 134 -0.25 24.76 4.11
CA ALA A 134 0.11 24.64 5.53
C ALA A 134 -0.64 25.62 6.44
N THR A 135 -0.87 26.87 5.97
CA THR A 135 -1.61 27.88 6.73
C THR A 135 -3.05 27.42 7.00
N VAL A 136 -3.70 26.86 5.98
CA VAL A 136 -5.07 26.33 6.11
C VAL A 136 -5.08 25.05 6.95
N GLY A 137 -4.11 24.16 6.75
CA GLY A 137 -3.97 22.92 7.52
C GLY A 137 -3.81 23.18 9.02
N ALA A 138 -2.94 24.12 9.38
CA ALA A 138 -2.71 24.52 10.77
C ALA A 138 -3.80 25.45 11.36
N ARG A 139 -4.89 25.72 10.62
CA ARG A 139 -6.00 26.60 11.03
C ARG A 139 -5.54 28.02 11.38
N MET A 140 -4.52 28.51 10.68
CA MET A 140 -3.99 29.85 10.87
C MET A 140 -4.70 30.91 10.03
N GLY A 141 -5.53 30.49 9.07
CA GLY A 141 -6.21 31.40 8.18
C GLY A 141 -6.98 30.68 7.08
N SER A 142 -7.50 31.48 6.16
CA SER A 142 -8.22 31.04 4.97
C SER A 142 -7.56 31.53 3.70
N VAL A 143 -7.72 30.79 2.62
CA VAL A 143 -7.23 31.15 1.28
C VAL A 143 -8.42 31.45 0.37
N ALA A 144 -8.35 32.58 -0.33
CA ALA A 144 -9.30 32.98 -1.37
C ALA A 144 -8.64 32.85 -2.75
N GLY A 145 -9.36 32.23 -3.68
CA GLY A 145 -8.84 31.89 -5.01
C GLY A 145 -8.32 30.45 -5.09
N LYS A 146 -8.21 29.95 -6.32
CA LYS A 146 -7.72 28.61 -6.66
C LYS A 146 -6.88 28.77 -7.91
N VAL A 147 -5.67 28.23 -7.97
CA VAL A 147 -4.89 28.24 -9.23
C VAL A 147 -5.48 27.27 -10.25
N TYR A 148 -5.91 26.09 -9.76
CA TYR A 148 -6.61 25.09 -10.54
C TYR A 148 -7.97 24.79 -9.90
N ASP A 149 -9.05 24.83 -10.69
CA ASP A 149 -10.36 24.37 -10.24
C ASP A 149 -10.66 23.00 -10.85
N PHE A 150 -10.49 21.97 -10.03
CA PHE A 150 -10.71 20.59 -10.45
C PHE A 150 -12.21 20.25 -10.47
N ASP A 151 -12.60 19.34 -11.36
CA ASP A 151 -13.98 18.88 -11.43
C ASP A 151 -14.30 17.87 -10.31
N GLU A 152 -14.91 18.36 -9.23
CA GLU A 152 -15.36 17.55 -8.09
C GLU A 152 -16.39 16.46 -8.49
N SER A 153 -17.04 16.57 -9.66
CA SER A 153 -18.03 15.58 -10.13
C SER A 153 -17.40 14.34 -10.76
N VAL A 154 -16.15 14.42 -11.21
CA VAL A 154 -15.50 13.34 -11.95
C VAL A 154 -14.88 12.33 -10.99
N LYS A 155 -15.53 11.18 -10.84
CA LYS A 155 -15.15 10.12 -9.89
C LYS A 155 -13.75 9.50 -10.13
N THR A 156 -13.16 9.70 -11.32
CA THR A 156 -11.93 9.03 -11.80
C THR A 156 -10.97 9.97 -12.58
N GLY A 157 -11.20 11.29 -12.58
CA GLY A 157 -10.49 12.24 -13.44
C GLY A 157 -9.78 13.33 -12.66
N PHE A 158 -8.58 13.04 -12.16
CA PHE A 158 -7.69 14.03 -11.53
C PHE A 158 -7.09 15.04 -12.54
N MET A 159 -7.37 14.83 -13.84
CA MET A 159 -6.87 15.62 -14.96
C MET A 159 -7.90 16.62 -15.48
N SER A 160 -9.18 16.49 -15.05
CA SER A 160 -10.27 17.32 -15.53
C SER A 160 -10.53 18.48 -14.60
N GLY A 161 -10.59 19.68 -15.18
CA GLY A 161 -10.72 20.93 -14.46
C GLY A 161 -10.20 22.07 -15.32
N THR A 162 -10.08 23.25 -14.73
CA THR A 162 -9.70 24.47 -15.44
C THR A 162 -8.64 25.26 -14.68
N TRP A 163 -7.64 25.75 -15.42
CA TRP A 163 -6.70 26.75 -14.93
C TRP A 163 -7.41 28.10 -14.83
N THR A 164 -7.35 28.76 -13.67
CA THR A 164 -8.14 29.97 -13.42
C THR A 164 -7.38 31.26 -13.74
N GLY A 165 -6.04 31.20 -13.75
CA GLY A 165 -5.16 32.38 -13.82
C GLY A 165 -5.22 33.28 -12.58
N VAL A 166 -5.80 32.81 -11.48
CA VAL A 166 -5.90 33.56 -10.21
C VAL A 166 -4.72 33.24 -9.32
N THR A 167 -3.98 34.27 -8.88
CA THR A 167 -3.04 34.15 -7.76
C THR A 167 -3.82 34.19 -6.43
N PRO A 168 -3.79 33.12 -5.61
CA PRO A 168 -4.51 33.10 -4.36
C PRO A 168 -4.02 34.14 -3.36
N THR A 169 -4.91 34.50 -2.43
CA THR A 169 -4.63 35.43 -1.33
C THR A 169 -4.95 34.77 0.00
N VAL A 170 -4.16 35.08 1.03
CA VAL A 170 -4.33 34.53 2.38
C VAL A 170 -4.86 35.60 3.33
N THR A 171 -5.80 35.21 4.18
CA THR A 171 -6.27 36.00 5.33
C THR A 171 -5.96 35.21 6.59
N TYR A 172 -5.10 35.76 7.44
CA TYR A 172 -4.76 35.15 8.72
C TYR A 172 -5.86 35.38 9.76
N ASP A 173 -6.15 34.34 10.55
CA ASP A 173 -7.06 34.42 11.68
C ASP A 173 -6.28 34.87 12.91
N VAL A 174 -6.46 36.14 13.26
CA VAL A 174 -5.90 36.75 14.47
C VAL A 174 -7.05 37.05 15.41
N SER A 175 -7.26 36.17 16.38
CA SER A 175 -8.29 36.32 17.41
C SER A 175 -7.76 35.84 18.76
N GLU A 176 -8.50 36.14 19.83
CA GLU A 176 -8.10 35.72 21.18
C GLU A 176 -8.03 34.19 21.32
N ASP A 177 -8.81 33.46 20.52
CA ASP A 177 -8.84 32.01 20.50
C ASP A 177 -7.98 31.39 19.39
N SER A 178 -7.47 32.19 18.43
CA SER A 178 -6.65 31.66 17.34
C SER A 178 -5.22 31.34 17.79
N VAL A 179 -4.57 30.48 17.00
CA VAL A 179 -3.18 30.05 17.21
C VAL A 179 -2.16 31.14 16.87
N LEU A 180 -2.61 32.19 16.18
CA LEU A 180 -1.81 33.36 15.85
C LEU A 180 -2.17 34.53 16.76
N LYS A 181 -1.18 35.36 17.07
CA LYS A 181 -1.38 36.67 17.69
C LYS A 181 -0.66 37.72 16.86
N GLU A 182 -1.24 38.91 16.77
CA GLU A 182 -0.52 40.05 16.22
C GLU A 182 0.13 40.83 17.34
N GLU A 183 1.44 41.05 17.22
CA GLU A 183 2.21 41.87 18.16
C GLU A 183 3.30 42.64 17.41
N ALA A 184 3.36 43.96 17.62
CA ALA A 184 4.37 44.84 17.01
C ALA A 184 4.50 44.71 15.48
N GLY A 185 3.38 44.51 14.78
CA GLY A 185 3.34 44.34 13.32
C GLY A 185 3.86 42.99 12.83
N LYS A 186 3.97 42.01 13.72
CA LYS A 186 4.34 40.62 13.41
C LYS A 186 3.21 39.67 13.79
N LEU A 187 3.08 38.60 13.03
CA LEU A 187 2.29 37.44 13.43
C LEU A 187 3.17 36.52 14.26
N LEU A 188 2.75 36.27 15.49
CA LEU A 188 3.39 35.36 16.43
C LEU A 188 2.58 34.08 16.53
N LEU A 189 3.27 32.94 16.47
CA LEU A 189 2.69 31.64 16.71
C LEU A 189 2.70 31.34 18.21
N ARG A 190 1.57 30.88 18.77
CA ARG A 190 1.54 30.46 20.17
C ARG A 190 2.38 29.21 20.38
N GLY A 191 3.43 29.28 21.21
CA GLY A 191 4.34 28.17 21.43
C GLY A 191 3.67 26.89 21.95
N GLU A 192 2.57 27.01 22.71
CA GLU A 192 1.79 25.88 23.23
C GLU A 192 1.18 24.97 22.17
N ILE A 193 1.13 25.41 20.90
CA ILE A 193 0.65 24.59 19.79
C ILE A 193 1.76 23.75 19.17
N VAL A 194 3.02 23.93 19.58
CA VAL A 194 4.14 23.16 19.05
C VAL A 194 4.48 22.07 20.05
N ALA A 195 4.21 20.82 19.66
CA ALA A 195 4.59 19.64 20.41
C ALA A 195 6.11 19.45 20.35
N GLU A 196 6.73 19.19 21.49
CA GLU A 196 8.13 18.77 21.54
C GLU A 196 8.34 17.41 20.87
N ARG A 197 7.39 16.48 21.05
CA ARG A 197 7.39 15.17 20.39
C ARG A 197 6.12 14.99 19.56
N PRO A 198 6.23 14.59 18.28
CA PRO A 198 5.07 14.26 17.46
C PRO A 198 4.23 13.14 18.08
N SER A 199 2.91 13.26 17.97
CA SER A 199 1.99 12.14 18.23
C SER A 199 2.15 11.09 17.12
N TYR A 200 2.08 9.80 17.47
CA TYR A 200 2.15 8.71 16.48
C TYR A 200 0.99 8.77 15.46
N ASN A 201 -0.15 9.37 15.83
CA ASN A 201 -1.27 9.60 14.92
C ASN A 201 -0.89 10.43 13.68
N TYR A 202 0.12 11.30 13.79
CA TYR A 202 0.62 12.04 12.63
C TYR A 202 1.39 11.17 11.65
N CYS A 203 2.08 10.14 12.14
CA CYS A 203 2.72 9.15 11.28
C CYS A 203 1.64 8.33 10.55
N LEU A 204 0.63 7.87 11.29
CA LEU A 204 -0.45 7.03 10.76
C LEU A 204 -1.28 7.73 9.69
N PHE A 205 -1.42 9.07 9.74
CA PHE A 205 -2.13 9.81 8.69
C PHE A 205 -1.63 9.46 7.27
N CYS A 206 -0.32 9.27 7.10
CA CYS A 206 0.28 8.91 5.82
C CYS A 206 0.55 7.41 5.71
N HIS A 207 0.99 6.78 6.80
CA HIS A 207 1.48 5.40 6.80
C HIS A 207 0.35 4.37 6.80
N GLU A 208 -0.71 4.59 7.58
CA GLU A 208 -1.76 3.59 7.82
C GLU A 208 -2.34 3.04 6.51
N GLY A 209 -2.94 3.89 5.68
CA GLY A 209 -3.55 3.43 4.43
C GLY A 209 -2.56 2.84 3.41
N SER A 210 -1.31 3.33 3.37
CA SER A 210 -0.27 2.77 2.49
C SER A 210 0.19 1.39 2.97
N ASP A 211 0.42 1.25 4.27
CA ASP A 211 0.95 0.04 4.87
C ASP A 211 -0.10 -1.06 4.91
N THR A 212 -1.37 -0.74 5.20
CA THR A 212 -2.47 -1.70 5.02
C THR A 212 -2.56 -2.17 3.56
N LYS A 213 -2.56 -1.26 2.58
CA LYS A 213 -2.61 -1.63 1.15
C LYS A 213 -1.43 -2.51 0.69
N LYS A 214 -0.26 -2.35 1.30
CA LYS A 214 0.97 -3.05 0.90
C LYS A 214 1.21 -4.35 1.67
N ARG A 215 0.83 -4.38 2.94
CA ARG A 215 1.27 -5.37 3.94
C ARG A 215 0.15 -5.85 4.86
N GLY A 216 -1.04 -5.25 4.77
CA GLY A 216 -2.17 -5.56 5.65
C GLY A 216 -1.96 -5.11 7.10
N PHE A 217 -0.99 -4.24 7.41
CA PHE A 217 -0.77 -3.83 8.81
C PHE A 217 -1.98 -3.12 9.42
N GLU A 218 -2.17 -3.37 10.71
CA GLU A 218 -3.13 -2.73 11.59
C GLU A 218 -2.41 -2.19 12.84
N TRP A 219 -2.68 -0.95 13.22
CA TRP A 219 -1.83 -0.22 14.17
C TRP A 219 -2.39 -0.13 15.60
N SER A 220 -3.41 -0.92 15.92
CA SER A 220 -3.97 -1.00 17.27
C SER A 220 -3.14 -1.92 18.15
N GLY A 221 -3.28 -1.72 19.47
CA GLY A 221 -2.61 -2.57 20.46
C GLY A 221 -3.14 -4.00 20.54
N GLU A 222 -4.23 -4.34 19.85
CA GLU A 222 -4.74 -5.71 19.75
C GLU A 222 -3.92 -6.55 18.74
N HIS A 223 -3.34 -5.90 17.73
CA HIS A 223 -2.66 -6.56 16.62
C HIS A 223 -1.14 -6.52 16.73
N ASP A 224 -0.59 -5.60 17.55
CA ASP A 224 0.84 -5.50 17.82
C ASP A 224 1.12 -5.37 19.32
N VAL A 225 1.92 -6.29 19.87
CA VAL A 225 2.25 -6.31 21.30
C VAL A 225 2.99 -5.06 21.78
N HIS A 226 3.78 -4.42 20.92
CA HIS A 226 4.50 -3.20 21.27
C HIS A 226 3.55 -2.02 21.31
N ALA A 227 2.65 -1.91 20.32
CA ALA A 227 1.59 -0.90 20.34
C ALA A 227 0.67 -1.09 21.57
N GLY A 228 0.34 -2.35 21.91
CA GLY A 228 -0.43 -2.71 23.12
C GLY A 228 0.26 -2.33 24.42
N ALA A 229 1.58 -2.38 24.45
CA ALA A 229 2.40 -1.91 25.58
C ALA A 229 2.60 -0.38 25.63
N GLY A 230 2.01 0.37 24.69
CA GLY A 230 2.16 1.84 24.60
C GLY A 230 3.47 2.29 23.96
N PHE A 231 4.19 1.38 23.29
CA PHE A 231 5.37 1.71 22.51
C PHE A 231 4.94 2.18 21.10
N HIS A 232 5.47 3.32 20.67
CA HIS A 232 5.02 3.99 19.45
C HIS A 232 6.13 4.15 18.43
N CYS A 233 5.79 4.60 17.21
CA CYS A 233 6.67 4.62 16.04
C CYS A 233 8.08 5.13 16.34
N LEU A 234 8.21 6.29 16.99
CA LEU A 234 9.52 6.93 17.31
C LEU A 234 10.37 6.17 18.34
N GLY A 235 9.79 5.18 19.01
CA GLY A 235 10.53 4.26 19.87
C GLY A 235 11.52 3.42 19.08
N CYS A 236 11.09 2.82 17.97
CA CYS A 236 11.99 2.14 17.02
C CYS A 236 12.55 3.13 15.98
N HIS A 237 11.69 3.93 15.35
CA HIS A 237 12.01 4.92 14.33
C HIS A 237 12.46 6.26 14.94
N GLY A 238 13.49 6.23 15.78
CA GLY A 238 14.04 7.46 16.39
C GLY A 238 14.66 8.40 15.36
N LEU A 239 14.99 9.63 15.78
CA LEU A 239 15.80 10.52 14.95
C LEU A 239 17.22 9.97 14.84
N TYR A 240 17.66 9.76 13.60
CA TYR A 240 19.01 9.34 13.26
C TYR A 240 19.94 10.55 13.22
N ASP A 241 21.03 10.44 13.98
CA ASP A 241 22.13 11.37 14.01
C ASP A 241 23.24 10.83 13.09
N ALA A 242 23.28 11.34 11.86
CA ALA A 242 24.18 10.84 10.84
C ALA A 242 25.66 11.15 11.15
N ASP A 243 25.92 12.25 11.85
CA ASP A 243 27.27 12.73 12.15
C ASP A 243 27.75 12.31 13.55
N GLY A 244 26.84 11.80 14.39
CA GLY A 244 27.12 11.34 15.75
C GLY A 244 27.49 12.48 16.71
N ASP A 245 27.18 13.72 16.34
CA ASP A 245 27.51 14.94 17.09
C ASP A 245 26.39 15.40 18.04
N GLY A 246 25.27 14.66 18.06
CA GLY A 246 24.07 14.93 18.82
C GLY A 246 23.09 15.89 18.14
N ASP A 247 23.37 16.37 16.92
CA ASP A 247 22.48 17.28 16.19
C ASP A 247 21.40 16.54 15.39
N VAL A 248 20.27 16.31 16.04
CA VAL A 248 19.09 15.70 15.40
C VAL A 248 18.23 16.67 14.58
N ARG A 249 18.68 17.92 14.35
CA ARG A 249 17.89 18.94 13.63
C ARG A 249 17.70 18.63 12.14
N GLU A 250 18.44 17.67 11.60
CA GLU A 250 18.26 17.22 10.21
C GLU A 250 16.97 16.42 9.98
N HIS A 251 16.25 16.05 11.05
CA HIS A 251 14.96 15.33 10.98
C HIS A 251 15.03 14.01 10.19
N GLN A 252 16.19 13.36 10.15
CA GLN A 252 16.30 12.03 9.57
C GLN A 252 15.62 11.04 10.51
N ILE A 253 14.50 10.44 10.07
CA ILE A 253 13.83 9.39 10.83
C ILE A 253 14.50 8.07 10.47
N GLY A 254 15.05 7.38 11.48
CA GLY A 254 15.72 6.12 11.30
C GLY A 254 14.78 5.09 10.69
N LYS A 255 15.26 4.34 9.70
CA LYS A 255 14.44 3.36 8.98
C LYS A 255 14.99 1.95 9.12
N GLY A 256 14.07 1.00 9.15
CA GLY A 256 14.39 -0.41 8.95
C GLY A 256 14.70 -0.67 7.49
N TYR A 257 14.99 -1.93 7.19
CA TYR A 257 15.33 -2.34 5.84
C TYR A 257 14.07 -2.51 4.97
N ALA A 258 14.07 -1.89 3.80
CA ALA A 258 13.04 -2.09 2.79
C ALA A 258 13.64 -2.69 1.52
N ARG A 259 13.11 -3.82 1.05
CA ARG A 259 13.55 -4.44 -0.21
C ARG A 259 12.99 -3.73 -1.43
N LEU A 260 11.72 -3.38 -1.39
CA LEU A 260 11.00 -2.77 -2.52
C LEU A 260 10.56 -1.36 -2.21
N GLY A 261 10.64 -0.49 -3.22
CA GLY A 261 10.34 0.92 -3.08
C GLY A 261 11.23 1.60 -2.03
N SER A 262 12.48 1.14 -1.90
CA SER A 262 13.43 1.70 -0.94
C SER A 262 13.85 3.10 -1.39
N VAL A 263 13.77 4.03 -0.46
CA VAL A 263 14.23 5.42 -0.62
C VAL A 263 15.19 5.72 0.51
N ARG A 264 16.15 6.62 0.26
CA ARG A 264 17.18 7.00 1.24
C ARG A 264 17.89 5.78 1.83
N ASN A 265 18.45 4.93 0.97
CA ASN A 265 19.09 3.67 1.39
C ASN A 265 20.28 3.87 2.34
N ASP A 266 20.83 5.09 2.36
CA ASP A 266 21.79 5.55 3.36
C ASP A 266 21.26 5.50 4.81
N LEU A 267 19.93 5.49 5.01
CA LEU A 267 19.31 5.35 6.33
C LEU A 267 18.91 3.91 6.67
N ASP A 268 19.17 2.91 5.82
CA ASP A 268 18.75 1.54 6.13
C ASP A 268 19.48 1.00 7.37
N GLY A 269 18.72 0.42 8.31
CA GLY A 269 19.28 -0.15 9.54
C GLY A 269 19.59 0.87 10.64
N THR A 270 19.13 2.10 10.49
CA THR A 270 19.40 3.21 11.43
C THR A 270 18.30 3.37 12.49
N MET A 271 17.39 2.40 12.62
CA MET A 271 16.42 2.40 13.71
C MET A 271 17.13 2.45 15.05
N ARG A 272 16.54 3.20 16.00
CA ARG A 272 17.12 3.42 17.32
C ARG A 272 17.26 2.12 18.12
N HIS A 273 16.28 1.23 17.99
CA HIS A 273 16.24 -0.06 18.63
C HIS A 273 15.67 -1.11 17.66
N ASP A 274 16.30 -2.28 17.60
CA ASP A 274 15.75 -3.49 16.98
C ASP A 274 15.40 -4.52 18.08
N CYS A 275 14.94 -5.70 17.67
CA CYS A 275 14.55 -6.77 18.59
C CYS A 275 15.68 -7.15 19.56
N VAL A 276 16.92 -7.22 19.07
CA VAL A 276 18.10 -7.63 19.85
C VAL A 276 18.47 -6.53 20.85
N ALA A 277 18.50 -5.28 20.38
CA ALA A 277 18.83 -4.12 21.21
C ALA A 277 17.90 -4.01 22.43
N CYS A 278 16.60 -4.26 22.25
CA CYS A 278 15.64 -4.23 23.37
C CYS A 278 15.71 -5.49 24.23
N HIS A 279 15.53 -6.67 23.62
CA HIS A 279 15.27 -7.91 24.36
C HIS A 279 16.52 -8.60 24.88
N LEU A 280 17.65 -8.51 24.18
CA LEU A 280 18.89 -9.22 24.56
C LEU A 280 19.93 -8.29 25.17
N GLU A 281 19.96 -7.02 24.75
CA GLU A 281 20.92 -6.03 25.23
C GLU A 281 20.37 -5.13 26.35
N GLY A 282 19.07 -5.25 26.66
CA GLY A 282 18.41 -4.48 27.72
C GLY A 282 18.23 -3.00 27.38
N GLY A 283 18.13 -2.67 26.09
CA GLY A 283 17.98 -1.30 25.58
C GLY A 283 16.62 -0.66 25.88
N TYR A 284 15.66 -1.42 26.41
CA TYR A 284 14.34 -0.93 26.80
C TYR A 284 13.84 -1.60 28.09
N GLU A 285 13.42 -0.79 29.07
CA GLU A 285 12.86 -1.28 30.33
C GLU A 285 11.48 -1.91 30.09
N GLY A 286 11.34 -3.19 30.44
CA GLY A 286 10.12 -3.97 30.19
C GLY A 286 10.18 -4.89 28.97
N ALA A 287 11.26 -4.85 28.18
CA ALA A 287 11.53 -5.88 27.17
C ALA A 287 12.21 -7.09 27.86
N GLU A 288 11.49 -8.20 27.98
CA GLU A 288 12.01 -9.42 28.59
C GLU A 288 12.97 -10.16 27.65
N ASP A 289 14.02 -10.78 28.21
CA ASP A 289 14.97 -11.63 27.47
C ASP A 289 14.34 -13.00 27.16
N PRO A 290 14.10 -13.34 25.89
CA PRO A 290 13.40 -14.57 25.49
C PRO A 290 14.32 -15.80 25.45
N THR A 291 15.61 -15.70 25.80
CA THR A 291 16.60 -16.77 25.60
C THR A 291 16.14 -18.11 26.17
N ALA A 292 15.62 -18.12 27.40
CA ALA A 292 15.14 -19.36 28.05
C ALA A 292 13.88 -19.93 27.37
N ALA A 293 12.97 -19.06 26.91
CA ALA A 293 11.76 -19.47 26.20
C ALA A 293 12.10 -20.06 24.83
N HIS A 294 13.04 -19.43 24.10
CA HIS A 294 13.54 -19.94 22.83
C HIS A 294 14.29 -21.27 22.99
N GLU A 295 15.11 -21.44 24.03
CA GLU A 295 15.78 -22.73 24.31
C GLU A 295 14.76 -23.83 24.61
N ALA A 296 13.69 -23.52 25.34
CA ALA A 296 12.62 -24.47 25.62
C ALA A 296 11.83 -24.87 24.36
N ALA A 297 11.51 -23.90 23.49
CA ALA A 297 10.74 -24.15 22.27
C ALA A 297 11.56 -24.86 21.18
N PHE A 298 12.81 -24.43 20.97
CA PHE A 298 13.61 -24.89 19.82
C PHE A 298 14.75 -25.83 20.20
N GLY A 299 15.31 -25.80 21.41
CA GLY A 299 16.35 -26.74 21.88
C GLY A 299 17.42 -27.07 20.83
N ILE A 300 17.44 -28.32 20.35
CA ILE A 300 18.37 -28.81 19.32
C ILE A 300 18.22 -28.13 17.94
N ALA A 301 17.07 -27.49 17.70
CA ALA A 301 16.73 -26.74 16.50
C ALA A 301 17.00 -25.23 16.66
N GLY A 302 17.83 -24.82 17.63
CA GLY A 302 18.22 -23.42 17.84
C GLY A 302 18.84 -22.72 16.61
N PHE A 303 19.31 -23.48 15.61
CA PHE A 303 19.77 -22.93 14.33
C PHE A 303 18.69 -22.11 13.59
N HIS A 304 17.41 -22.27 13.91
CA HIS A 304 16.35 -21.42 13.35
C HIS A 304 16.55 -19.95 13.75
N LEU A 305 17.00 -19.65 14.96
CA LEU A 305 17.25 -18.27 15.43
C LEU A 305 18.41 -17.61 14.66
N GLU A 306 19.33 -18.41 14.14
CA GLU A 306 20.42 -17.94 13.27
C GLU A 306 19.95 -17.69 11.83
N ARG A 307 18.93 -18.42 11.36
CA ARG A 307 18.52 -18.43 9.94
C ARG A 307 17.22 -17.71 9.65
N ILE A 308 16.34 -17.54 10.62
CA ILE A 308 15.01 -16.91 10.48
C ILE A 308 15.03 -15.64 11.34
N ALA A 309 14.52 -14.55 10.78
CA ALA A 309 14.35 -13.30 11.52
C ALA A 309 13.25 -13.45 12.59
N CYS A 310 13.30 -12.66 13.67
CA CYS A 310 12.37 -12.79 14.80
C CYS A 310 10.90 -12.69 14.32
N GLU A 311 10.63 -11.72 13.45
CA GLU A 311 9.33 -11.50 12.80
C GLU A 311 8.86 -12.70 11.97
N GLY A 312 9.76 -13.58 11.51
CA GLY A 312 9.40 -14.78 10.76
C GLY A 312 8.61 -15.79 11.58
N CYS A 313 8.78 -15.79 12.90
CA CYS A 313 7.97 -16.60 13.81
C CYS A 313 6.93 -15.76 14.55
N HIS A 314 7.27 -14.53 14.90
CA HIS A 314 6.42 -13.64 15.69
C HIS A 314 5.40 -12.83 14.85
N VAL A 315 5.34 -13.05 13.54
CA VAL A 315 4.22 -12.60 12.68
C VAL A 315 3.65 -13.81 11.93
N PRO A 316 2.99 -14.74 12.65
CA PRO A 316 2.43 -15.97 12.07
C PRO A 316 1.32 -15.70 11.05
N TYR A 317 0.59 -14.60 11.23
CA TYR A 317 -0.52 -14.17 10.38
C TYR A 317 -0.75 -12.66 10.56
N ILE A 318 -1.42 -12.07 9.58
CA ILE A 318 -1.94 -10.70 9.59
C ILE A 318 -3.46 -10.78 9.47
N ASP A 319 -4.19 -10.01 10.28
CA ASP A 319 -5.68 -10.06 10.36
C ASP A 319 -6.39 -9.02 9.50
N TRP A 320 -5.63 -8.27 8.69
CA TRP A 320 -6.14 -7.28 7.77
C TRP A 320 -5.78 -7.61 6.31
N ASN A 321 -6.68 -7.24 5.41
CA ASN A 321 -6.51 -7.49 3.99
C ASN A 321 -5.34 -6.69 3.41
N GLN A 322 -4.49 -7.36 2.63
CA GLN A 322 -3.50 -6.72 1.78
C GLN A 322 -3.95 -6.73 0.33
N GLY A 323 -3.43 -5.83 -0.50
CA GLY A 323 -3.54 -6.00 -1.95
C GLY A 323 -2.70 -7.20 -2.41
N ALA A 324 -3.33 -8.25 -2.94
CA ALA A 324 -2.65 -9.44 -3.46
C ALA A 324 -2.34 -9.33 -4.96
N LEU A 325 -3.16 -8.60 -5.73
CA LEU A 325 -2.96 -8.37 -7.16
C LEU A 325 -3.30 -6.93 -7.54
N ILE A 326 -2.48 -6.36 -8.43
CA ILE A 326 -2.81 -5.17 -9.21
C ILE A 326 -2.81 -5.50 -10.71
N ASP A 327 -3.99 -5.55 -11.32
CA ASP A 327 -4.14 -5.68 -12.76
C ASP A 327 -4.15 -4.28 -13.39
N MET A 328 -3.19 -4.02 -14.27
CA MET A 328 -3.05 -2.78 -15.05
C MET A 328 -3.17 -3.01 -16.56
N SER A 329 -3.57 -4.21 -16.97
CA SER A 329 -3.59 -4.67 -18.36
C SER A 329 -4.57 -3.90 -19.26
N SER A 330 -5.64 -3.35 -18.70
CA SER A 330 -6.60 -2.49 -19.41
C SER A 330 -6.26 -0.98 -19.34
N GLY A 331 -5.11 -0.63 -18.74
CA GLY A 331 -4.76 0.76 -18.44
C GLY A 331 -5.51 1.37 -17.25
N ASN A 332 -6.31 0.59 -16.53
CA ASN A 332 -6.86 0.93 -15.22
C ASN A 332 -6.18 0.11 -14.13
N GLN A 333 -6.04 0.64 -12.92
CA GLN A 333 -5.55 -0.15 -11.77
C GLN A 333 -6.71 -0.87 -11.10
N ILE A 334 -6.82 -2.17 -11.32
CA ILE A 334 -7.80 -3.02 -10.65
C ILE A 334 -7.09 -3.82 -9.57
N TRP A 335 -7.50 -3.59 -8.34
CA TRP A 335 -6.92 -4.25 -7.17
C TRP A 335 -7.73 -5.50 -6.82
N THR A 336 -7.05 -6.51 -6.31
CA THR A 336 -7.64 -7.66 -5.64
C THR A 336 -6.97 -7.80 -4.27
N LEU A 337 -7.76 -7.97 -3.24
CA LEU A 337 -7.32 -8.19 -1.87
C LEU A 337 -6.94 -9.67 -1.64
N SER A 338 -6.31 -9.97 -0.51
CA SER A 338 -5.93 -11.32 -0.08
C SER A 338 -7.13 -12.28 0.05
N ASP A 339 -8.30 -11.77 0.43
CA ASP A 339 -9.56 -12.53 0.44
C ASP A 339 -10.19 -12.71 -0.96
N GLY A 340 -9.55 -12.17 -2.00
CA GLY A 340 -10.02 -12.19 -3.39
C GLY A 340 -10.99 -11.05 -3.74
N THR A 341 -11.48 -10.25 -2.81
CA THR A 341 -12.40 -9.17 -3.15
C THR A 341 -11.70 -8.02 -3.87
N THR A 342 -12.43 -7.23 -4.65
CA THR A 342 -11.92 -6.02 -5.31
C THR A 342 -12.40 -4.78 -4.53
N PRO A 343 -11.46 -3.94 -4.06
CA PRO A 343 -11.84 -2.72 -3.34
C PRO A 343 -12.41 -1.69 -4.32
N THR A 344 -13.37 -0.89 -3.85
CA THR A 344 -13.99 0.21 -4.60
C THR A 344 -13.49 1.58 -4.13
N TRP A 345 -12.91 1.66 -2.93
CA TRP A 345 -12.26 2.86 -2.39
C TRP A 345 -11.08 2.53 -1.45
N ALA A 346 -10.27 3.53 -1.10
CA ALA A 346 -9.00 3.33 -0.41
C ALA A 346 -9.09 2.70 0.99
N GLY A 347 -10.19 2.89 1.74
CA GLY A 347 -10.35 2.23 3.04
C GLY A 347 -11.01 0.86 2.98
N ASP A 348 -11.35 0.34 1.79
CA ASP A 348 -11.67 -1.09 1.67
C ASP A 348 -10.46 -1.98 1.94
N PHE A 349 -9.25 -1.43 1.81
CA PHE A 349 -8.04 -2.12 2.25
C PHE A 349 -7.99 -2.28 3.77
N GLN A 350 -8.62 -1.36 4.52
CA GLN A 350 -8.67 -1.36 6.00
C GLN A 350 -9.82 -2.22 6.52
N LYS A 351 -9.88 -3.47 6.06
CA LYS A 351 -10.92 -4.42 6.44
C LYS A 351 -10.28 -5.69 6.97
N ALA A 352 -10.93 -6.25 7.99
CA ALA A 352 -10.55 -7.54 8.54
C ALA A 352 -10.51 -8.59 7.42
N GLY A 353 -9.45 -9.36 7.41
CA GLY A 353 -9.18 -10.42 6.46
C GLY A 353 -7.84 -11.04 6.82
N ARG A 354 -7.76 -12.37 6.89
CA ARG A 354 -6.53 -13.03 7.34
C ARG A 354 -5.65 -13.42 6.17
N PHE A 355 -4.33 -13.24 6.29
CA PHE A 355 -3.36 -13.90 5.43
C PHE A 355 -2.10 -14.30 6.20
N VAL A 356 -1.38 -15.29 5.67
CA VAL A 356 -0.13 -15.78 6.23
C VAL A 356 1.05 -15.24 5.42
N PRO A 357 1.99 -14.50 6.03
CA PRO A 357 3.22 -14.08 5.36
C PRO A 357 4.04 -15.30 4.92
N PHE A 358 4.67 -15.21 3.75
CA PHE A 358 5.58 -16.28 3.30
C PHE A 358 7.03 -15.94 3.67
N LEU A 359 7.79 -16.96 4.06
CA LEU A 359 9.20 -16.79 4.37
C LEU A 359 10.05 -16.87 3.10
N LYS A 360 10.83 -15.82 2.84
CA LYS A 360 11.80 -15.79 1.74
C LYS A 360 13.19 -15.52 2.28
N LYS A 361 14.15 -16.34 1.85
CA LYS A 361 15.57 -16.07 2.10
C LYS A 361 15.93 -14.76 1.42
N TYR A 362 16.48 -13.84 2.20
CA TYR A 362 17.13 -12.66 1.65
C TYR A 362 18.54 -13.07 1.21
N ASP A 363 18.78 -13.03 -0.10
CA ASP A 363 20.11 -13.18 -0.67
C ASP A 363 20.64 -11.77 -0.97
N PRO A 364 21.69 -11.30 -0.28
CA PRO A 364 22.28 -10.00 -0.54
C PRO A 364 23.00 -10.08 -1.89
N ASP A 365 22.37 -9.60 -2.96
CA ASP A 365 22.98 -9.38 -4.27
C ASP A 365 24.04 -8.25 -4.28
N GLY A 366 24.71 -8.04 -3.15
CA GLY A 366 25.84 -7.12 -2.99
C GLY A 366 25.49 -5.68 -2.64
N SER A 367 24.21 -5.32 -2.48
CA SER A 367 23.79 -3.97 -2.07
C SER A 367 22.75 -3.92 -0.94
N GLY A 368 22.31 -5.08 -0.48
CA GLY A 368 21.32 -5.25 0.57
C GLY A 368 21.90 -5.27 1.98
N PRO A 369 21.35 -4.53 2.96
CA PRO A 369 21.96 -4.46 4.30
C PRO A 369 21.28 -5.35 5.35
N LEU A 370 20.33 -6.21 4.95
CA LEU A 370 19.77 -7.26 5.82
C LEU A 370 20.76 -8.44 5.97
N PRO A 371 20.94 -8.97 7.20
CA PRO A 371 21.61 -10.25 7.40
C PRO A 371 20.98 -11.36 6.56
N GLU A 372 21.78 -12.30 6.08
CA GLU A 372 21.32 -13.47 5.32
C GLU A 372 20.43 -14.37 6.21
N LYS A 373 19.13 -14.10 6.20
CA LYS A 373 18.08 -14.81 6.92
C LYS A 373 16.82 -14.96 6.07
N TYR A 374 15.88 -15.77 6.53
CA TYR A 374 14.51 -15.81 6.06
C TYR A 374 13.71 -14.72 6.76
N TYR A 375 13.04 -13.90 5.95
CA TYR A 375 12.14 -12.84 6.42
C TYR A 375 10.72 -13.09 5.91
N PRO A 376 9.69 -12.68 6.66
CA PRO A 376 8.31 -12.74 6.22
C PRO A 376 8.01 -11.63 5.20
N PHE A 377 7.28 -11.99 4.15
CA PHE A 377 6.84 -11.06 3.11
C PHE A 377 5.35 -11.22 2.80
N GLY A 378 4.69 -10.11 2.49
CA GLY A 378 3.39 -10.07 1.83
C GLY A 378 3.59 -10.19 0.32
N ALA A 379 2.99 -11.21 -0.30
CA ALA A 379 3.07 -11.42 -1.75
C ALA A 379 2.10 -10.50 -2.48
N LYS A 380 2.59 -9.81 -3.51
CA LYS A 380 1.75 -9.04 -4.42
C LYS A 380 2.19 -9.25 -5.86
N SER A 381 1.25 -9.65 -6.70
CA SER A 381 1.49 -9.82 -8.12
C SER A 381 0.96 -8.62 -8.90
N SER A 382 1.42 -8.46 -10.13
CA SER A 382 0.97 -7.40 -11.03
C SER A 382 0.91 -7.88 -12.48
N ALA A 383 -0.01 -7.29 -13.24
CA ALA A 383 -0.12 -7.47 -14.69
C ALA A 383 0.01 -6.12 -15.39
N TRP A 384 0.95 -5.98 -16.32
CA TRP A 384 1.18 -4.70 -17.00
C TRP A 384 1.84 -4.86 -18.37
N PHE A 385 1.70 -3.84 -19.21
CA PHE A 385 2.37 -3.75 -20.51
C PHE A 385 3.62 -2.90 -20.42
N GLY A 386 4.72 -3.43 -20.94
CA GLY A 386 6.00 -2.75 -21.06
C GLY A 386 6.47 -2.69 -22.50
N ASP A 387 7.57 -1.99 -22.74
CA ASP A 387 8.27 -1.92 -24.00
C ASP A 387 9.71 -2.41 -23.79
N LEU A 388 10.08 -3.51 -24.44
CA LEU A 388 11.38 -4.14 -24.32
C LEU A 388 12.43 -3.35 -25.10
N LYS A 389 13.40 -2.80 -24.38
CA LYS A 389 14.48 -1.99 -24.95
C LYS A 389 15.63 -2.87 -25.41
N GLU A 390 16.48 -2.33 -26.30
CA GLU A 390 17.65 -3.04 -26.84
C GLU A 390 18.63 -3.53 -25.76
N ASN A 391 18.69 -2.84 -24.61
CA ASN A 391 19.51 -3.21 -23.46
C ASN A 391 18.93 -4.38 -22.64
N GLY A 392 17.76 -4.92 -23.01
CA GLY A 392 17.06 -5.99 -22.31
C GLY A 392 16.12 -5.53 -21.19
N GLU A 393 16.05 -4.23 -20.92
CA GLU A 393 15.14 -3.66 -19.92
C GLU A 393 13.71 -3.60 -20.44
N VAL A 394 12.74 -3.99 -19.61
CA VAL A 394 11.31 -3.81 -19.91
C VAL A 394 10.84 -2.52 -19.25
N GLN A 395 10.64 -1.47 -20.05
CA GLN A 395 10.17 -0.18 -19.56
C GLN A 395 8.63 -0.16 -19.50
N PRO A 396 7.99 0.16 -18.37
CA PRO A 396 6.53 0.26 -18.30
C PRO A 396 5.95 1.26 -19.29
N ILE A 397 4.93 0.85 -20.06
CA ILE A 397 4.16 1.74 -20.91
C ILE A 397 3.15 2.47 -20.03
N PHE A 398 3.09 3.81 -20.13
CA PHE A 398 2.19 4.59 -19.28
C PHE A 398 0.73 4.19 -19.48
N LEU A 399 0.00 4.10 -18.37
CA LEU A 399 -1.37 3.57 -18.35
C LEU A 399 -2.33 4.32 -19.27
N ARG A 400 -2.08 5.59 -19.57
CA ARG A 400 -2.88 6.35 -20.56
C ARG A 400 -2.80 5.76 -21.97
N PHE A 401 -1.63 5.24 -22.37
CA PHE A 401 -1.44 4.64 -23.68
C PHE A 401 -2.03 3.23 -23.71
N VAL A 402 -1.80 2.45 -22.66
CA VAL A 402 -2.43 1.13 -22.47
C VAL A 402 -3.96 1.27 -22.49
N LYS A 403 -4.50 2.29 -21.81
CA LYS A 403 -5.94 2.56 -21.80
C LYS A 403 -6.46 2.95 -23.18
N SER A 404 -5.76 3.84 -23.88
CA SER A 404 -6.15 4.23 -25.24
C SER A 404 -6.15 3.03 -26.20
N ALA A 405 -5.13 2.16 -26.12
CA ALA A 405 -5.07 0.92 -26.88
C ALA A 405 -6.25 -0.01 -26.52
N TYR A 406 -6.47 -0.28 -25.24
CA TYR A 406 -7.58 -1.11 -24.77
C TYR A 406 -8.93 -0.60 -25.27
N GLU A 407 -9.21 0.70 -25.11
CA GLU A 407 -10.47 1.30 -25.54
C GLU A 407 -10.68 1.24 -27.06
N SER A 408 -9.61 1.23 -27.87
CA SER A 408 -9.73 1.12 -29.32
C SER A 408 -10.01 -0.29 -29.83
N VAL A 409 -9.70 -1.34 -29.04
CA VAL A 409 -9.83 -2.74 -29.48
C VAL A 409 -10.70 -3.63 -28.59
N LYS A 410 -11.19 -3.15 -27.44
CA LYS A 410 -11.99 -3.96 -26.50
C LYS A 410 -13.22 -4.65 -27.11
N ASP A 411 -13.82 -4.08 -28.15
CA ASP A 411 -15.00 -4.67 -28.82
C ASP A 411 -14.62 -5.85 -29.74
N GLN A 412 -13.32 -6.05 -30.00
CA GLN A 412 -12.76 -7.16 -30.78
C GLN A 412 -12.19 -8.27 -29.89
N MET A 413 -12.07 -8.02 -28.59
CA MET A 413 -11.49 -8.94 -27.62
C MET A 413 -12.41 -10.13 -27.32
N VAL A 414 -11.80 -11.26 -27.00
CA VAL A 414 -12.45 -12.48 -26.54
C VAL A 414 -13.02 -12.30 -25.14
N SER A 415 -12.24 -11.72 -24.22
CA SER A 415 -12.59 -11.52 -22.83
C SER A 415 -12.12 -10.15 -22.32
N PRO A 416 -12.74 -9.03 -22.78
CA PRO A 416 -12.34 -7.67 -22.41
C PRO A 416 -12.56 -7.33 -20.94
N THR A 417 -13.23 -8.20 -20.18
CA THR A 417 -13.53 -8.01 -18.77
C THR A 417 -13.36 -9.30 -17.98
N VAL A 418 -13.06 -9.16 -16.69
CA VAL A 418 -13.05 -10.24 -15.71
C VAL A 418 -14.13 -10.02 -14.65
N ARG A 419 -14.79 -11.11 -14.25
CA ARG A 419 -15.77 -11.11 -13.17
C ARG A 419 -15.06 -10.99 -11.83
N VAL A 420 -15.49 -10.07 -10.98
CA VAL A 420 -14.94 -9.84 -9.65
C VAL A 420 -16.04 -9.61 -8.62
N LEU A 421 -15.77 -10.02 -7.38
CA LEU A 421 -16.59 -9.65 -6.23
C LEU A 421 -16.07 -8.32 -5.67
N THR A 422 -16.86 -7.28 -5.83
CA THR A 422 -16.54 -5.97 -5.27
C THR A 422 -17.02 -5.83 -3.85
N VAL A 423 -16.20 -5.17 -3.06
CA VAL A 423 -16.56 -4.73 -1.73
C VAL A 423 -17.57 -3.58 -1.87
N PRO A 424 -18.74 -3.63 -1.18
CA PRO A 424 -19.80 -2.64 -1.33
C PRO A 424 -19.32 -1.23 -0.98
N ASP A 425 -19.86 -0.23 -1.68
CA ASP A 425 -19.64 1.17 -1.33
C ASP A 425 -20.45 1.51 -0.06
N HIS A 426 -19.84 1.26 1.09
CA HIS A 426 -20.42 1.56 2.41
C HIS A 426 -20.75 3.05 2.57
N LEU A 427 -20.10 3.94 1.81
CA LEU A 427 -20.39 5.37 1.82
C LEU A 427 -21.64 5.71 0.99
N ALA A 428 -22.03 4.83 0.07
CA ALA A 428 -23.31 4.87 -0.64
C ALA A 428 -24.43 4.09 0.07
N GLY A 429 -24.14 3.45 1.21
CA GLY A 429 -25.10 2.65 1.99
C GLY A 429 -25.35 1.25 1.41
N GLU A 430 -24.46 0.75 0.56
CA GLU A 430 -24.54 -0.59 0.00
C GLU A 430 -24.13 -1.66 1.03
N THR A 431 -24.73 -2.85 0.94
CA THR A 431 -24.45 -3.99 1.83
C THR A 431 -24.25 -5.26 1.02
N GLY A 432 -23.32 -6.12 1.46
CA GLY A 432 -23.01 -7.38 0.78
C GLY A 432 -22.07 -7.22 -0.41
N LEU A 433 -21.35 -8.29 -0.77
CA LEU A 433 -20.47 -8.29 -1.93
C LEU A 433 -21.31 -8.13 -3.21
N THR A 434 -20.80 -7.35 -4.16
CA THR A 434 -21.46 -7.17 -5.46
C THR A 434 -20.64 -7.84 -6.56
N ASP A 435 -21.30 -8.69 -7.33
CA ASP A 435 -20.73 -9.32 -8.51
C ASP A 435 -20.69 -8.34 -9.69
N THR A 436 -19.50 -8.02 -10.18
CA THR A 436 -19.30 -7.01 -11.23
C THR A 436 -18.27 -7.44 -12.26
N GLN A 437 -18.35 -6.88 -13.46
CA GLN A 437 -17.32 -7.01 -14.49
C GLN A 437 -16.34 -5.84 -14.42
N LYS A 438 -15.03 -6.12 -14.50
CA LYS A 438 -13.99 -5.09 -14.57
C LYS A 438 -13.13 -5.26 -15.82
N PRO A 439 -12.70 -4.15 -16.48
CA PRO A 439 -11.83 -4.19 -17.65
C PRO A 439 -10.52 -4.96 -17.42
N SER A 440 -10.22 -6.00 -18.20
CA SER A 440 -9.00 -6.78 -18.04
C SER A 440 -8.56 -7.37 -19.37
N VAL A 441 -7.28 -7.70 -19.49
CA VAL A 441 -6.68 -8.39 -20.64
C VAL A 441 -5.96 -9.63 -20.11
N SER A 442 -6.67 -10.76 -20.09
CA SER A 442 -6.15 -12.03 -19.55
C SER A 442 -6.10 -13.16 -20.57
N ASP A 443 -6.86 -13.06 -21.68
CA ASP A 443 -6.86 -14.07 -22.74
C ASP A 443 -5.63 -13.89 -23.66
N PRO A 444 -4.92 -14.97 -24.04
CA PRO A 444 -3.77 -14.89 -24.96
C PRO A 444 -4.05 -14.16 -26.28
N ALA A 445 -5.25 -14.27 -26.85
CA ALA A 445 -5.62 -13.57 -28.07
C ALA A 445 -5.74 -12.06 -27.84
N ASP A 446 -6.28 -11.66 -26.69
CA ASP A 446 -6.44 -10.25 -26.30
C ASP A 446 -5.09 -9.62 -25.96
N ILE A 447 -4.19 -10.38 -25.31
CA ILE A 447 -2.82 -9.96 -25.04
C ILE A 447 -2.07 -9.67 -26.35
N LYS A 448 -2.19 -10.59 -27.33
CA LYS A 448 -1.60 -10.39 -28.65
C LYS A 448 -2.16 -9.14 -29.33
N LEU A 449 -3.49 -8.97 -29.33
CA LEU A 449 -4.16 -7.81 -29.92
C LEU A 449 -3.70 -6.49 -29.29
N MET A 450 -3.52 -6.47 -27.96
CA MET A 450 -2.97 -5.31 -27.26
C MET A 450 -1.52 -5.00 -27.66
N ILE A 451 -0.65 -6.01 -27.76
CA ILE A 451 0.74 -5.82 -28.21
C ILE A 451 0.78 -5.24 -29.63
N GLU A 452 -0.03 -5.76 -30.55
CA GLU A 452 -0.13 -5.26 -31.92
C GLU A 452 -0.62 -3.81 -31.95
N THR A 453 -1.66 -3.49 -31.17
CA THR A 453 -2.20 -2.12 -31.07
C THR A 453 -1.16 -1.14 -30.50
N LEU A 454 -0.40 -1.55 -29.48
CA LEU A 454 0.66 -0.72 -28.90
C LEU A 454 1.80 -0.50 -29.91
N ARG A 455 2.13 -1.49 -30.76
CA ARG A 455 3.08 -1.29 -31.88
C ARG A 455 2.59 -0.23 -32.86
N GLU A 456 1.31 -0.26 -33.22
CA GLU A 456 0.70 0.77 -34.09
C GLU A 456 0.74 2.16 -33.46
N MET A 457 0.71 2.25 -32.13
CA MET A 457 0.88 3.49 -31.38
C MET A 457 2.33 3.98 -31.28
N GLY A 458 3.31 3.22 -31.81
CA GLY A 458 4.72 3.63 -31.91
C GLY A 458 5.65 3.02 -30.86
N PHE A 459 5.19 2.08 -30.03
CA PHE A 459 6.07 1.31 -29.13
C PHE A 459 6.79 0.20 -29.92
N GLU A 460 8.10 0.09 -29.78
CA GLU A 460 8.91 -0.76 -30.66
C GLU A 460 8.70 -2.26 -30.39
N ASN A 461 8.80 -2.68 -29.13
CA ASN A 461 8.69 -4.08 -28.71
C ASN A 461 7.79 -4.22 -27.48
N PRO A 462 6.47 -3.99 -27.61
CA PRO A 462 5.57 -4.15 -26.48
C PRO A 462 5.53 -5.59 -26.00
N VAL A 463 5.52 -5.75 -24.68
CA VAL A 463 5.48 -7.03 -23.97
C VAL A 463 4.44 -6.97 -22.85
N PHE A 464 3.93 -8.12 -22.45
CA PHE A 464 3.02 -8.27 -21.34
C PHE A 464 3.67 -9.03 -20.19
N VAL A 465 3.54 -8.51 -18.97
CA VAL A 465 4.29 -8.97 -17.79
C VAL A 465 3.32 -9.44 -16.71
N THR A 466 3.37 -10.72 -16.29
CA THR A 466 2.48 -11.31 -15.27
C THR A 466 3.11 -12.39 -14.39
N GLY A 467 4.44 -12.37 -14.23
CA GLY A 467 5.25 -13.46 -13.64
C GLY A 467 6.29 -13.97 -14.63
N VAL A 468 5.87 -14.04 -15.90
CA VAL A 468 6.73 -14.19 -17.09
C VAL A 468 6.55 -12.97 -17.99
N VAL A 469 7.47 -12.81 -18.95
CA VAL A 469 7.37 -11.78 -19.99
C VAL A 469 6.92 -12.45 -21.28
N ARG A 470 5.79 -11.99 -21.84
CA ARG A 470 5.24 -12.47 -23.10
C ARG A 470 5.40 -11.40 -24.19
N GLY A 471 5.80 -11.83 -25.38
CA GLY A 471 5.96 -10.99 -26.56
C GLY A 471 5.58 -11.75 -27.82
N LEU A 472 5.71 -11.09 -28.98
CA LEU A 472 5.47 -11.72 -30.28
C LEU A 472 6.78 -12.22 -30.89
N ASP A 473 6.77 -13.45 -31.39
CA ASP A 473 7.89 -14.02 -32.16
C ASP A 473 7.93 -13.47 -33.61
N GLU A 474 8.86 -13.98 -34.42
CA GLU A 474 9.02 -13.59 -35.83
C GLU A 474 7.79 -13.89 -36.71
N ASN A 475 6.94 -14.84 -36.28
CA ASN A 475 5.70 -15.21 -36.97
C ASN A 475 4.50 -14.38 -36.48
N GLY A 476 4.69 -13.56 -35.45
CA GLY A 476 3.64 -12.81 -34.78
C GLY A 476 2.86 -13.63 -33.76
N ASP A 477 3.36 -14.80 -33.34
CA ASP A 477 2.71 -15.63 -32.32
C ASP A 477 3.13 -15.19 -30.92
N LEU A 478 2.17 -15.23 -29.98
CA LEU A 478 2.44 -14.88 -28.58
C LEU A 478 3.24 -15.99 -27.91
N VAL A 479 4.41 -15.66 -27.40
CA VAL A 479 5.34 -16.58 -26.76
C VAL A 479 5.87 -16.02 -25.44
N VAL A 480 6.35 -16.89 -24.57
CA VAL A 480 7.16 -16.48 -23.40
C VAL A 480 8.58 -16.18 -23.88
N LEU A 481 9.10 -15.01 -23.51
CA LEU A 481 10.45 -14.58 -23.86
C LEU A 481 11.44 -15.10 -22.80
N GLU A 482 12.07 -16.22 -23.11
CA GLU A 482 13.08 -16.84 -22.24
C GLU A 482 14.26 -15.89 -21.95
N GLY A 483 14.67 -15.80 -20.69
CA GLY A 483 15.78 -14.96 -20.24
C GLY A 483 15.46 -13.46 -20.14
N VAL A 484 14.25 -13.03 -20.50
CA VAL A 484 13.78 -11.67 -20.23
C VAL A 484 13.09 -11.65 -18.87
N HIS A 485 13.56 -10.78 -17.99
CA HIS A 485 13.04 -10.64 -16.64
C HIS A 485 12.50 -9.23 -16.43
N ALA A 486 11.28 -9.15 -15.91
CA ALA A 486 10.64 -7.90 -15.51
C ALA A 486 9.95 -8.09 -14.16
N GLU A 487 9.97 -7.04 -13.34
CA GLU A 487 9.36 -7.10 -12.01
C GLU A 487 7.83 -7.23 -12.14
N SER A 488 7.30 -8.34 -11.65
CA SER A 488 5.87 -8.64 -11.56
C SER A 488 5.44 -8.93 -10.13
N ASP A 489 6.37 -9.44 -9.31
CA ASP A 489 6.17 -9.78 -7.91
C ASP A 489 6.75 -8.72 -6.97
N HIS A 490 5.85 -7.95 -6.35
CA HIS A 490 6.17 -6.92 -5.39
C HIS A 490 6.06 -7.44 -3.95
N ASN A 491 7.09 -8.13 -3.47
CA ASN A 491 7.13 -8.68 -2.11
C ASN A 491 7.50 -7.60 -1.08
N PHE A 492 6.54 -7.19 -0.24
CA PHE A 492 6.76 -6.23 0.84
C PHE A 492 7.15 -6.94 2.13
N SER A 493 8.20 -6.46 2.80
CA SER A 493 8.61 -7.00 4.11
C SER A 493 7.50 -6.81 5.15
N ILE A 494 7.34 -7.82 6.02
CA ILE A 494 6.42 -7.83 7.16
C ILE A 494 7.26 -7.66 8.43
N ASN A 495 6.96 -6.63 9.22
CA ASN A 495 7.81 -6.20 10.34
C ASN A 495 7.05 -5.43 11.43
N HIS A 496 5.72 -5.53 11.41
CA HIS A 496 4.77 -5.01 12.39
C HIS A 496 3.70 -6.09 12.61
N ASP A 497 2.72 -5.80 13.46
CA ASP A 497 1.68 -6.72 13.91
C ASP A 497 2.33 -7.91 14.64
N ILE A 498 3.34 -7.58 15.45
CA ILE A 498 4.12 -8.57 16.21
C ILE A 498 3.21 -9.21 17.25
N ARG A 499 3.16 -10.54 17.22
CA ARG A 499 2.34 -11.38 18.10
C ARG A 499 3.12 -11.86 19.33
N PRO A 500 2.42 -12.12 20.44
CA PRO A 500 3.04 -12.60 21.67
C PRO A 500 3.58 -14.04 21.49
N ALA A 501 4.35 -14.50 22.47
CA ALA A 501 5.05 -15.78 22.37
C ALA A 501 4.09 -16.98 22.23
N GLU A 502 2.91 -16.92 22.83
CA GLU A 502 1.86 -17.95 22.73
C GLU A 502 1.28 -18.12 21.32
N ASP A 503 1.35 -17.08 20.49
CA ASP A 503 0.82 -17.08 19.12
C ASP A 503 1.91 -17.38 18.07
N ALA A 504 3.19 -17.30 18.45
CA ALA A 504 4.30 -17.41 17.52
C ALA A 504 4.40 -18.81 16.89
N LEU A 505 4.88 -18.88 15.64
CA LEU A 505 5.20 -20.17 15.01
C LEU A 505 6.25 -20.92 15.84
N GLY A 506 5.94 -22.18 16.19
CA GLY A 506 6.77 -23.02 17.03
C GLY A 506 6.34 -23.03 18.50
N ALA A 507 5.39 -22.18 18.92
CA ALA A 507 4.79 -22.23 20.26
C ALA A 507 4.03 -23.54 20.51
N GLY A 508 3.38 -24.08 19.47
CA GLY A 508 2.76 -25.42 19.47
C GLY A 508 3.75 -26.56 19.22
N GLY A 509 5.01 -26.24 18.95
CA GLY A 509 6.10 -27.17 18.67
C GLY A 509 6.45 -27.28 17.19
N CYS A 510 7.31 -28.24 16.85
CA CYS A 510 7.88 -28.37 15.51
C CYS A 510 6.84 -28.52 14.38
N THR A 511 5.66 -29.04 14.69
CA THR A 511 4.58 -29.28 13.71
C THR A 511 4.01 -28.00 13.14
N ASP A 512 4.12 -26.86 13.82
CA ASP A 512 3.62 -25.56 13.32
C ASP A 512 4.24 -25.19 11.95
N CYS A 513 5.47 -25.66 11.70
CA CYS A 513 6.22 -25.39 10.47
C CYS A 513 6.62 -26.67 9.69
N HIS A 514 6.82 -27.80 10.37
CA HIS A 514 7.34 -29.03 9.77
C HIS A 514 6.30 -30.12 9.56
N THR A 515 5.04 -29.75 9.32
CA THR A 515 4.05 -30.66 8.75
C THR A 515 4.46 -31.04 7.32
N GLY A 516 5.45 -31.92 7.16
CA GLY A 516 5.84 -32.54 5.89
C GLY A 516 4.81 -33.57 5.43
N THR A 517 3.52 -33.27 5.59
CA THR A 517 2.44 -34.23 5.46
C THR A 517 1.46 -33.82 4.36
N THR A 518 1.02 -34.80 3.57
CA THR A 518 -0.11 -34.70 2.64
C THR A 518 -1.44 -35.01 3.33
N ASP A 519 -1.46 -35.05 4.67
CA ASP A 519 -2.60 -35.39 5.50
C ASP A 519 -3.53 -34.19 5.64
N GLU A 520 -4.76 -34.38 5.18
CA GLU A 520 -5.84 -33.40 5.13
C GLU A 520 -6.22 -32.86 6.52
N GLU A 521 -6.00 -33.62 7.59
CA GLU A 521 -6.35 -33.21 8.96
C GLU A 521 -5.33 -32.22 9.55
N ALA A 522 -4.03 -32.42 9.25
CA ALA A 522 -2.96 -31.50 9.61
C ALA A 522 -2.99 -30.22 8.75
N LEU A 523 -3.34 -30.37 7.46
CA LEU A 523 -3.68 -29.22 6.60
C LEU A 523 -4.91 -28.49 7.13
N ARG A 524 -5.93 -29.19 7.65
CA ARG A 524 -7.09 -28.57 8.34
C ARG A 524 -6.71 -27.76 9.57
N ALA A 525 -5.77 -28.22 10.39
CA ALA A 525 -5.26 -27.45 11.52
C ALA A 525 -4.50 -26.18 11.07
N ALA A 526 -3.71 -26.26 10.00
CA ALA A 526 -3.10 -25.09 9.37
C ALA A 526 -4.15 -24.17 8.69
N ARG A 527 -5.20 -24.74 8.08
CA ARG A 527 -6.36 -24.04 7.50
C ARG A 527 -7.23 -23.37 8.58
N ALA A 528 -7.27 -23.89 9.80
CA ALA A 528 -7.97 -23.30 10.94
C ALA A 528 -7.24 -22.06 11.48
N LEU A 529 -5.89 -22.06 11.47
CA LEU A 529 -5.08 -20.86 11.67
C LEU A 529 -5.31 -19.83 10.54
N ALA A 530 -5.48 -20.31 9.31
CA ALA A 530 -5.73 -19.52 8.10
C ALA A 530 -7.22 -19.32 7.74
N ALA A 531 -8.15 -19.42 8.70
CA ALA A 531 -9.58 -19.27 8.43
C ALA A 531 -9.87 -17.92 7.74
N GLY A 532 -10.34 -17.96 6.49
CA GLY A 532 -10.53 -16.79 5.62
C GLY A 532 -9.56 -16.66 4.43
N VAL A 533 -8.56 -17.54 4.33
CA VAL A 533 -7.62 -17.60 3.19
C VAL A 533 -8.13 -18.60 2.13
N PRO A 534 -8.10 -18.29 0.81
CA PRO A 534 -8.48 -19.25 -0.24
C PRO A 534 -7.65 -20.54 -0.19
N ALA A 535 -8.27 -21.70 -0.45
CA ALA A 535 -7.65 -23.04 -0.36
C ALA A 535 -6.39 -23.27 -1.24
N ALA A 536 -6.06 -22.35 -2.14
CA ALA A 536 -4.81 -22.41 -2.91
C ALA A 536 -3.56 -22.05 -2.09
N TRP A 537 -3.70 -21.64 -0.82
CA TRP A 537 -2.66 -20.97 -0.01
C TRP A 537 -2.20 -21.82 1.20
N ASP A 538 -2.22 -23.14 1.04
CA ASP A 538 -2.32 -24.17 2.10
C ASP A 538 -1.04 -24.50 2.94
N SER A 539 -0.05 -23.60 3.08
CA SER A 539 1.01 -23.79 4.11
C SER A 539 1.75 -22.49 4.46
N PRO A 540 2.14 -22.26 5.73
CA PRO A 540 2.94 -21.10 6.16
C PRO A 540 4.34 -21.03 5.51
N LEU A 541 4.80 -22.13 4.90
CA LEU A 541 6.04 -22.19 4.12
C LEU A 541 5.80 -22.26 2.60
N TYR A 542 4.54 -22.39 2.16
CA TYR A 542 4.19 -22.55 0.75
C TYR A 542 3.57 -21.28 0.19
N ASN A 543 4.06 -20.91 -0.99
CA ASN A 543 3.85 -19.64 -1.64
C ASN A 543 2.87 -19.81 -2.81
N PRO A 544 1.63 -19.32 -2.70
CA PRO A 544 0.71 -19.15 -3.82
C PRO A 544 0.79 -17.71 -4.35
N GLN A 545 2.00 -17.19 -4.58
CA GLN A 545 2.20 -16.07 -5.47
C GLN A 545 1.32 -16.34 -6.69
N VAL A 546 0.53 -15.34 -7.10
CA VAL A 546 -0.21 -15.43 -8.35
C VAL A 546 0.84 -15.37 -9.47
N ARG A 547 1.47 -16.52 -9.75
CA ARG A 547 2.56 -16.67 -10.71
C ARG A 547 2.06 -16.54 -12.14
N GLU A 548 0.79 -16.87 -12.35
CA GLU A 548 0.08 -16.72 -13.61
C GLU A 548 -1.20 -15.92 -13.36
N VAL A 549 -1.06 -14.59 -13.41
CA VAL A 549 -2.18 -13.66 -13.22
C VAL A 549 -3.29 -13.91 -14.23
N THR A 550 -2.94 -14.28 -15.47
CA THR A 550 -3.91 -14.60 -16.53
C THR A 550 -4.82 -15.75 -16.12
N ASP A 551 -4.27 -16.82 -15.57
CA ASP A 551 -5.03 -17.99 -15.12
C ASP A 551 -5.86 -17.65 -13.87
N TYR A 552 -5.27 -16.90 -12.94
CA TYR A 552 -5.97 -16.43 -11.75
C TYR A 552 -7.21 -15.59 -12.12
N LEU A 553 -7.08 -14.65 -13.05
CA LEU A 553 -8.18 -13.81 -13.51
C LEU A 553 -9.19 -14.61 -14.36
N ALA A 554 -8.71 -15.43 -15.30
CA ALA A 554 -9.58 -16.24 -16.16
C ALA A 554 -10.44 -17.22 -15.36
N ASN A 555 -9.92 -17.83 -14.31
CA ASN A 555 -10.65 -18.80 -13.49
C ASN A 555 -11.74 -18.18 -12.59
N ARG A 556 -11.77 -16.86 -12.39
CA ARG A 556 -12.87 -16.16 -11.66
C ARG A 556 -14.17 -16.10 -12.45
N THR A 557 -14.12 -16.44 -13.73
CA THR A 557 -15.31 -16.57 -14.57
C THR A 557 -16.15 -17.81 -14.24
N GLN A 558 -15.60 -18.76 -13.47
CA GLN A 558 -16.38 -19.87 -12.91
C GLN A 558 -17.29 -19.32 -11.79
N PRO A 559 -18.62 -19.48 -11.86
CA PRO A 559 -19.48 -19.13 -10.74
C PRO A 559 -19.08 -19.94 -9.51
N VAL A 560 -18.84 -19.25 -8.38
CA VAL A 560 -18.93 -19.91 -7.08
C VAL A 560 -20.39 -20.30 -6.92
N ASP A 561 -20.65 -21.60 -6.82
CA ASP A 561 -21.99 -22.14 -6.66
C ASP A 561 -22.57 -21.69 -5.30
N PRO A 562 -23.64 -20.87 -5.28
CA PRO A 562 -24.28 -20.43 -4.04
C PRO A 562 -24.86 -21.59 -3.22
N ASP A 563 -25.13 -22.75 -3.86
CA ASP A 563 -25.66 -23.94 -3.19
C ASP A 563 -24.58 -24.68 -2.39
N LEU A 564 -23.30 -24.36 -2.59
CA LEU A 564 -22.17 -24.93 -1.83
C LEU A 564 -22.11 -24.44 -0.36
N LEU A 565 -22.89 -23.42 0.02
CA LEU A 565 -23.04 -22.98 1.42
C LEU A 565 -24.35 -23.48 2.06
N ALA A 566 -25.20 -24.18 1.30
CA ALA A 566 -26.48 -24.71 1.75
C ALA A 566 -26.55 -26.24 1.72
N ASP A 567 -25.45 -26.92 1.39
CA ASP A 567 -25.37 -28.39 1.33
C ASP A 567 -25.39 -29.01 2.73
N PRO A 568 -26.43 -29.82 3.08
CA PRO A 568 -26.52 -30.50 4.37
C PRO A 568 -25.33 -31.44 4.65
N ALA A 569 -24.63 -31.91 3.62
CA ALA A 569 -23.43 -32.72 3.78
C ALA A 569 -22.26 -31.93 4.40
N ILE A 570 -22.22 -30.61 4.20
CA ILE A 570 -21.23 -29.70 4.82
C ILE A 570 -21.56 -29.47 6.30
N ALA A 571 -22.85 -29.38 6.66
CA ALA A 571 -23.28 -29.33 8.06
C ALA A 571 -22.95 -30.64 8.82
N GLU A 572 -23.12 -31.80 8.18
CA GLU A 572 -22.70 -33.10 8.72
C GLU A 572 -21.17 -33.18 8.91
N THR A 573 -20.39 -32.62 7.97
CA THR A 573 -18.91 -32.57 8.12
C THR A 573 -18.44 -31.58 9.19
N MET A 574 -19.20 -30.51 9.48
CA MET A 574 -18.86 -29.56 10.54
C MET A 574 -19.13 -30.12 11.94
N VAL A 575 -20.08 -31.04 12.09
CA VAL A 575 -20.35 -31.74 13.37
C VAL A 575 -19.31 -32.83 13.64
N GLU A 576 -18.88 -33.58 12.63
CA GLU A 576 -17.75 -34.53 12.75
C GLU A 576 -16.41 -33.81 12.97
N ALA A 577 -16.19 -32.64 12.33
CA ALA A 577 -14.95 -31.87 12.47
C ALA A 577 -14.78 -31.19 13.84
N ALA A 578 -15.83 -31.13 14.66
CA ALA A 578 -15.79 -30.57 16.02
C ALA A 578 -15.49 -31.62 17.11
N GLY A 579 -15.29 -32.90 16.72
CA GLY A 579 -14.81 -33.95 17.63
C GLY A 579 -15.84 -34.51 18.61
N PHE A 580 -17.14 -34.29 18.40
CA PHE A 580 -18.19 -34.86 19.24
C PHE A 580 -18.36 -36.36 18.97
N ASP A 581 -18.56 -37.16 20.02
CA ASP A 581 -18.97 -38.55 19.83
C ASP A 581 -20.36 -38.64 19.18
N GLU A 582 -20.62 -39.77 18.52
CA GLU A 582 -21.81 -40.00 17.68
C GLU A 582 -23.13 -39.80 18.46
N GLU A 583 -23.13 -40.06 19.77
CA GLU A 583 -24.29 -39.89 20.67
C GLU A 583 -24.52 -38.42 21.02
N THR A 584 -23.44 -37.66 21.23
CA THR A 584 -23.46 -36.22 21.52
C THR A 584 -23.85 -35.40 20.29
N GLY A 585 -23.29 -35.73 19.12
CA GLY A 585 -23.64 -35.11 17.84
C GLY A 585 -25.13 -35.30 17.50
N ALA A 586 -25.67 -36.50 17.71
CA ALA A 586 -27.09 -36.78 17.48
C ALA A 586 -28.02 -36.01 18.44
N ARG A 587 -27.63 -35.80 19.70
CA ARG A 587 -28.41 -35.00 20.66
C ARG A 587 -28.41 -33.51 20.33
N LEU A 588 -27.28 -32.96 19.88
CA LEU A 588 -27.18 -31.57 19.44
C LEU A 588 -28.02 -31.32 18.18
N LEU A 589 -27.93 -32.21 17.18
CA LEU A 589 -28.73 -32.13 15.95
C LEU A 589 -30.24 -32.26 16.22
N ALA A 590 -30.65 -33.09 17.18
CA ALA A 590 -32.06 -33.23 17.57
C ALA A 590 -32.62 -32.04 18.36
N ALA A 591 -31.76 -31.17 18.89
CA ALA A 591 -32.13 -29.96 19.63
C ALA A 591 -32.17 -28.69 18.74
N VAL A 592 -31.71 -28.79 17.50
CA VAL A 592 -31.76 -27.71 16.51
C VAL A 592 -33.08 -27.78 15.76
N ASP A 593 -33.87 -26.71 15.84
CA ASP A 593 -35.07 -26.55 15.00
C ASP A 593 -34.63 -25.94 13.65
N PRO A 594 -34.80 -26.63 12.52
CA PRO A 594 -34.34 -26.15 11.22
C PRO A 594 -35.06 -24.88 10.73
N ASP A 595 -36.17 -24.49 11.36
CA ASP A 595 -36.91 -23.26 11.04
C ASP A 595 -36.61 -22.09 12.00
N ASP A 596 -35.78 -22.28 13.03
CA ASP A 596 -35.37 -21.23 13.99
C ASP A 596 -33.84 -21.17 14.21
N PRO A 597 -33.12 -20.29 13.48
CA PRO A 597 -31.67 -20.15 13.56
C PRO A 597 -31.14 -19.81 14.97
N ALA A 598 -31.96 -19.26 15.86
CA ALA A 598 -31.55 -18.91 17.21
C ALA A 598 -31.43 -20.13 18.15
N SER A 599 -32.05 -21.27 17.81
CA SER A 599 -31.97 -22.51 18.62
C SER A 599 -30.56 -23.10 18.63
N VAL A 600 -29.76 -22.83 17.60
CA VAL A 600 -28.37 -23.27 17.46
C VAL A 600 -27.49 -22.63 18.55
N HIS A 601 -27.64 -21.34 18.78
CA HIS A 601 -26.87 -20.64 19.82
C HIS A 601 -27.25 -21.04 21.25
N ALA A 602 -28.53 -21.38 21.49
CA ALA A 602 -28.99 -21.88 22.79
C ALA A 602 -28.49 -23.30 23.09
N ALA A 603 -28.46 -24.19 22.09
CA ALA A 603 -27.96 -25.56 22.23
C ALA A 603 -26.43 -25.62 22.45
N ILE A 604 -25.69 -24.69 21.84
CA ILE A 604 -24.23 -24.57 22.01
C ILE A 604 -23.87 -23.96 23.38
N ALA A 605 -24.66 -22.99 23.87
CA ALA A 605 -24.43 -22.35 25.16
C ALA A 605 -24.64 -23.30 26.36
N ASP A 606 -25.62 -24.21 26.30
CA ASP A 606 -25.91 -25.21 27.35
C ASP A 606 -24.84 -26.33 27.41
N TYR A 607 -24.09 -26.53 26.32
CA TYR A 607 -23.00 -27.50 26.21
C TYR A 607 -21.64 -26.94 26.69
N ALA A 608 -21.37 -25.65 26.43
CA ALA A 608 -20.14 -24.99 26.85
C ALA A 608 -19.98 -24.88 28.39
N GLU A 609 -21.07 -24.98 29.16
CA GLU A 609 -21.02 -24.98 30.65
C GLU A 609 -20.46 -26.28 31.26
N GLN A 610 -20.20 -27.34 30.47
CA GLN A 610 -19.87 -28.69 31.01
C GLN A 610 -18.39 -29.12 30.91
N GLY A 611 -17.49 -28.25 30.42
CA GLY A 611 -16.03 -28.28 30.57
C GLY A 611 -15.28 -29.62 30.47
N ALA A 612 -14.50 -29.83 29.40
CA ALA A 612 -13.28 -30.66 29.44
C ALA A 612 -12.37 -30.41 28.23
N ASN A 613 -11.10 -30.11 28.54
CA ASN A 613 -9.94 -30.08 27.63
C ASN A 613 -9.55 -31.51 27.20
N ALA A 614 -9.09 -31.70 25.96
CA ALA A 614 -7.81 -32.34 25.58
C ALA A 614 -7.77 -32.74 24.09
N CYS A 615 -6.64 -32.38 23.47
CA CYS A 615 -6.18 -32.63 22.09
C CYS A 615 -6.82 -31.75 21.01
#